data_AF-A0AA36JMM4-F1
#
_entry.id   AF-A0AA36JMM4-F1
#
_cell.length_a   1.000
_cell.length_b   1.000
_cell.length_c   1.000
_cell.angle_alpha   90.00
_cell.angle_beta   90.00
_cell.angle_gamma   90.00
#
_symmetry.space_group_name_H-M   'P 1'
#
loop_
_entity.id
_entity.type
_entity.pdbx_description
1 polymer ?
#
loop_
_entity_poly.entity_id
_entity_poly.type
_entity_poly.pdbx_seq_one_letter_code
_entity_poly.pdbx_strand_id
1 'polypeptide(L)'
;MYRLLFASSVALAHAQSDDGFDETIVYMVVAGLVCVALLLGCMYQVNKQAFQKGPRGKPVVPEGRDPKDFALEELDTAFAARDAARYAGALELALEVKADPAKIPCVYSVHKQLETFKIPVVKREPAVITAQLCFILDYTGSMKEQINQAESSCRKIVDAVKGMAFDHMPGATVDLEMAAIGYNDWDEETAKRNRPVVFAYGGSEIKKKHDPEISLTEFNLGGKFTKDTDDMMKWIKQPLGHGGKIPEELTGALLAATHLPWTAKERLVVVITDAPCHGKDYSAAAHDDFCDQDTGLTCTGKPEVPLLKLKEQNVQVVILHTGESHAVKMCQKLKQTSEALISEKVQPSQTADRLVGVISQKLELSPLTYFLKPFTGKLGEAAGHTVELKADDSKVQLGRDGLLWLGKPSATPKVVLTRPADAGLDEWWEVQTAEQELSRSFDADESYVLKMACKTREDTNRGADAV
;
A
#
# COMPACT_ATOMS: atom_id res chain seq x y z
N MET A 1 -39.99 2.85 25.85
CA MET A 1 -39.14 3.42 26.91
C MET A 1 -38.84 4.90 26.69
N TYR A 2 -38.25 5.31 25.55
CA TYR A 2 -37.98 6.74 25.24
C TYR A 2 -39.21 7.67 25.32
N ARG A 3 -40.39 7.25 24.80
CA ARG A 3 -41.64 8.04 24.92
C ARG A 3 -42.19 8.18 26.35
N LEU A 4 -41.86 7.26 27.25
CA LEU A 4 -42.30 7.29 28.65
C LEU A 4 -41.38 8.18 29.51
N LEU A 5 -40.07 8.20 29.21
CA LEU A 5 -39.11 9.08 29.89
C LEU A 5 -39.31 10.54 29.49
N PHE A 6 -39.59 10.83 28.21
CA PHE A 6 -39.81 12.20 27.72
C PHE A 6 -41.12 12.80 28.26
N ALA A 7 -42.18 12.00 28.39
CA ALA A 7 -43.45 12.46 28.97
C ALA A 7 -43.34 12.80 30.46
N SER A 8 -42.45 12.13 31.20
CA SER A 8 -42.25 12.38 32.64
C SER A 8 -41.39 13.62 32.92
N SER A 9 -40.49 14.01 32.01
CA SER A 9 -39.64 15.20 32.19
C SER A 9 -40.39 16.51 31.92
N VAL A 10 -41.33 16.48 30.97
CA VAL A 10 -42.18 17.65 30.64
C VAL A 10 -43.23 17.91 31.73
N ALA A 11 -43.68 16.89 32.45
CA ALA A 11 -44.66 17.04 33.52
C ALA A 11 -44.09 17.63 34.83
N LEU A 12 -42.77 17.51 35.08
CA LEU A 12 -42.14 18.05 36.30
C LEU A 12 -41.70 19.52 36.19
N ALA A 13 -41.60 20.09 34.98
CA ALA A 13 -41.11 21.45 34.76
C ALA A 13 -42.14 22.56 35.09
N HIS A 14 -43.29 22.22 35.69
CA HIS A 14 -44.38 23.18 35.97
C HIS A 14 -44.65 23.45 37.46
N ALA A 15 -43.79 23.01 38.37
CA ALA A 15 -43.83 23.42 39.77
C ALA A 15 -42.73 24.47 40.04
N GLN A 16 -43.10 25.75 40.03
CA GLN A 16 -42.21 26.82 40.51
C GLN A 16 -42.19 26.78 42.05
N SER A 17 -41.04 26.44 42.65
CA SER A 17 -40.72 26.75 44.04
C SER A 17 -39.83 28.00 44.07
N ASP A 18 -40.05 28.87 45.05
CA ASP A 18 -39.49 30.23 45.16
C ASP A 18 -38.17 30.21 45.99
N ASP A 19 -37.54 29.04 46.06
CA ASP A 19 -36.58 28.67 47.09
C ASP A 19 -35.13 28.79 46.60
N GLY A 20 -34.84 29.60 45.58
CA GLY A 20 -33.47 30.00 45.19
C GLY A 20 -32.47 28.88 44.85
N PHE A 21 -32.89 27.62 44.85
CA PHE A 21 -32.10 26.44 44.53
C PHE A 21 -32.63 25.89 43.21
N ASP A 22 -31.81 25.93 42.17
CA ASP A 22 -32.22 25.53 40.82
C ASP A 22 -32.30 24.00 40.73
N GLU A 23 -33.37 23.43 41.30
CA GLU A 23 -33.66 21.99 41.28
C GLU A 23 -33.60 21.42 39.85
N THR A 24 -33.91 22.26 38.85
CA THR A 24 -33.78 21.95 37.43
C THR A 24 -32.40 21.42 37.06
N ILE A 25 -31.33 22.04 37.57
CA ILE A 25 -29.94 21.62 37.27
C ILE A 25 -29.67 20.24 37.86
N VAL A 26 -30.15 19.98 39.08
CA VAL A 26 -29.99 18.67 39.74
C VAL A 26 -30.73 17.59 38.94
N TYR A 27 -31.96 17.85 38.49
CA TYR A 27 -32.71 16.91 37.66
C TYR A 27 -32.03 16.63 36.31
N MET A 28 -31.48 17.65 35.64
CA MET A 28 -30.75 17.45 34.38
C MET A 28 -29.48 16.60 34.57
N VAL A 29 -28.73 16.83 35.64
CA VAL A 29 -27.52 16.05 35.95
C VAL A 29 -27.88 14.59 36.26
N VAL A 30 -28.91 14.35 37.08
CA VAL A 30 -29.37 12.98 37.39
C VAL A 30 -29.88 12.28 36.14
N ALA A 31 -30.67 12.95 35.30
CA ALA A 31 -31.14 12.39 34.03
C ALA A 31 -29.97 12.04 33.09
N GLY A 32 -28.96 12.91 32.99
CA GLY A 32 -27.75 12.66 32.23
C GLY A 32 -26.99 11.42 32.72
N LEU A 33 -26.80 11.30 34.04
CA LEU A 33 -26.14 10.14 34.65
C LEU A 33 -26.92 8.84 34.43
N VAL A 34 -28.25 8.85 34.52
CA VAL A 34 -29.10 7.67 34.24
C VAL A 34 -28.98 7.26 32.77
N CYS A 35 -28.98 8.21 31.84
CA CYS A 35 -28.78 7.93 30.41
C CYS A 35 -27.40 7.31 30.14
N VAL A 36 -26.33 7.84 30.75
CA VAL A 36 -24.98 7.27 30.64
C VAL A 36 -24.92 5.87 31.23
N ALA A 37 -25.51 5.63 32.41
CA ALA A 37 -25.54 4.31 33.04
C ALA A 37 -26.32 3.28 32.20
N LEU A 38 -27.45 3.68 31.60
CA LEU A 38 -28.21 2.81 30.70
C LEU A 38 -27.44 2.50 29.42
N LEU A 39 -26.74 3.49 28.83
CA LEU A 39 -25.85 3.28 27.68
C LEU A 39 -24.73 2.30 28.02
N LEU A 40 -24.07 2.48 29.16
CA LEU A 40 -23.03 1.57 29.65
C LEU A 40 -23.58 0.16 29.93
N GLY A 41 -24.79 0.04 30.50
CA GLY A 41 -25.46 -1.24 30.72
C GLY A 41 -25.81 -1.97 29.42
N CYS A 42 -26.30 -1.24 28.41
CA CYS A 42 -26.53 -1.76 27.07
C CYS A 42 -25.23 -2.19 26.39
N MET A 43 -24.18 -1.35 26.44
CA MET A 43 -22.86 -1.68 25.93
C MET A 43 -22.30 -2.92 26.64
N TYR A 44 -22.42 -3.03 27.96
CA TYR A 44 -21.99 -4.19 28.72
C TYR A 44 -22.75 -5.46 28.34
N GLN A 45 -24.08 -5.41 28.15
CA GLN A 45 -24.86 -6.57 27.70
C GLN A 45 -24.48 -7.02 26.29
N VAL A 46 -24.32 -6.07 25.35
CA VAL A 46 -23.86 -6.37 23.99
C VAL A 46 -22.45 -6.98 24.01
N ASN A 47 -21.55 -6.40 24.81
CA ASN A 47 -20.17 -6.89 24.92
C ASN A 47 -20.11 -8.24 25.64
N LYS A 48 -20.95 -8.49 26.65
CA LYS A 48 -21.07 -9.78 27.34
C LYS A 48 -21.60 -10.88 26.42
N GLN A 49 -22.58 -10.58 25.56
CA GLN A 49 -23.05 -11.52 24.54
C GLN A 49 -22.00 -11.79 23.47
N ALA A 50 -21.18 -10.80 23.11
CA ALA A 50 -20.03 -10.98 22.23
C ALA A 50 -18.93 -11.84 22.89
N PHE A 51 -18.64 -11.62 24.18
CA PHE A 51 -17.64 -12.39 24.95
C PHE A 51 -18.08 -13.82 25.27
N GLN A 52 -19.38 -14.08 25.46
CA GLN A 52 -19.90 -15.45 25.61
C GLN A 52 -19.78 -16.27 24.32
N LYS A 53 -19.66 -15.60 23.17
CA LYS A 53 -19.18 -16.18 21.91
C LYS A 53 -17.69 -15.88 21.74
N GLY A 54 -16.88 -16.19 22.76
CA GLY A 54 -15.43 -16.20 22.59
C GLY A 54 -15.04 -17.00 21.35
N PRO A 55 -13.85 -16.74 20.75
CA PRO A 55 -13.41 -17.47 19.57
C PRO A 55 -13.59 -18.95 19.87
N ARG A 56 -14.52 -19.60 19.16
CA ARG A 56 -14.68 -21.04 19.30
C ARG A 56 -13.35 -21.58 18.84
N GLY A 57 -12.57 -22.08 19.80
CA GLY A 57 -11.32 -22.74 19.49
C GLY A 57 -11.56 -23.86 18.49
N LYS A 58 -10.49 -24.28 17.83
CA LYS A 58 -10.48 -25.42 16.92
C LYS A 58 -11.38 -26.56 17.44
N PRO A 59 -12.34 -27.05 16.65
CA PRO A 59 -13.27 -28.08 17.09
C PRO A 59 -12.50 -29.38 17.40
N VAL A 60 -12.95 -30.10 18.43
CA VAL A 60 -12.35 -31.37 18.85
C VAL A 60 -12.96 -32.50 18.04
N VAL A 61 -12.13 -33.27 17.35
CA VAL A 61 -12.57 -34.43 16.55
C VAL A 61 -13.11 -35.51 17.49
N PRO A 62 -14.36 -35.97 17.32
CA PRO A 62 -14.91 -37.06 18.13
C PRO A 62 -14.14 -38.36 17.93
N GLU A 63 -14.05 -39.18 18.97
CA GLU A 63 -13.38 -40.47 18.89
C GLU A 63 -14.00 -41.36 17.81
N GLY A 64 -13.15 -41.96 16.97
CA GLY A 64 -13.57 -42.85 15.88
C GLY A 64 -14.05 -42.15 14.60
N ARG A 65 -14.09 -40.82 14.53
CA ARG A 65 -14.38 -40.07 13.29
C ARG A 65 -13.11 -39.79 12.50
N ASP A 66 -13.20 -39.82 11.17
CA ASP A 66 -12.13 -39.34 10.30
C ASP A 66 -11.98 -37.82 10.46
N PRO A 67 -10.77 -37.29 10.75
CA PRO A 67 -10.55 -35.86 10.96
C PRO A 67 -10.87 -34.99 9.74
N LYS A 68 -10.65 -35.47 8.51
CA LYS A 68 -10.91 -34.70 7.29
C LYS A 68 -12.40 -34.57 7.05
N ASP A 69 -13.12 -35.69 7.16
CA ASP A 69 -14.57 -35.69 6.99
C ASP A 69 -15.26 -34.83 8.06
N PHE A 70 -14.82 -34.93 9.31
CA PHE A 70 -15.33 -34.09 10.40
C PHE A 70 -15.05 -32.60 10.16
N ALA A 71 -13.84 -32.24 9.71
CA ALA A 71 -13.50 -30.84 9.43
C ALA A 71 -14.36 -30.25 8.30
N LEU A 72 -14.59 -31.02 7.23
CA LEU A 72 -15.44 -30.61 6.11
C LEU A 72 -16.92 -30.47 6.52
N GLU A 73 -17.43 -31.38 7.36
CA GLU A 73 -18.79 -31.29 7.91
C GLU A 73 -18.96 -30.07 8.82
N GLU A 74 -17.98 -29.78 9.67
CA GLU A 74 -17.97 -28.59 10.52
C GLU A 74 -17.91 -27.30 9.68
N LEU A 75 -17.12 -27.29 8.61
CA LEU A 75 -17.08 -26.17 7.65
C LEU A 75 -18.43 -25.96 6.96
N ASP A 76 -19.05 -27.01 6.45
CA ASP A 76 -20.37 -26.93 5.80
C ASP A 76 -21.45 -26.48 6.78
N THR A 77 -21.40 -26.98 8.02
CA THR A 77 -22.32 -26.56 9.10
C THR A 77 -22.13 -25.10 9.48
N ALA A 78 -20.88 -24.65 9.64
CA ALA A 78 -20.55 -23.27 9.94
C ALA A 78 -20.93 -22.32 8.78
N PHE A 79 -20.71 -22.77 7.55
CA PHE A 79 -21.10 -22.05 6.33
C PHE A 79 -22.60 -21.87 6.24
N ALA A 80 -23.37 -22.95 6.40
CA ALA A 80 -24.83 -22.90 6.38
C ALA A 80 -25.39 -21.99 7.48
N ALA A 81 -24.76 -21.99 8.65
CA ALA A 81 -25.12 -21.11 9.77
C ALA A 81 -24.62 -19.66 9.63
N ARG A 82 -23.74 -19.38 8.66
CA ARG A 82 -22.98 -18.12 8.53
C ARG A 82 -22.29 -17.71 9.84
N ASP A 83 -21.70 -18.70 10.52
CA ASP A 83 -21.01 -18.52 11.81
C ASP A 83 -19.50 -18.37 11.57
N ALA A 84 -19.03 -17.13 11.44
CA ALA A 84 -17.64 -16.79 11.14
C ALA A 84 -16.65 -17.41 12.13
N ALA A 85 -16.95 -17.39 13.43
CA ALA A 85 -16.07 -17.92 14.46
C ALA A 85 -15.95 -19.44 14.36
N ARG A 86 -17.08 -20.14 14.17
CA ARG A 86 -17.07 -21.60 13.95
C ARG A 86 -16.36 -21.96 12.65
N TYR A 87 -16.59 -21.20 11.59
CA TYR A 87 -15.96 -21.43 10.29
C TYR A 87 -14.44 -21.29 10.38
N ALA A 88 -13.92 -20.26 11.05
CA ALA A 88 -12.48 -20.06 11.23
C ALA A 88 -11.82 -21.23 11.97
N GLY A 89 -12.41 -21.70 13.08
CA GLY A 89 -11.91 -22.86 13.81
C GLY A 89 -11.98 -24.16 12.99
N ALA A 90 -13.06 -24.36 12.22
CA ALA A 90 -13.19 -25.52 11.34
C ALA A 90 -12.20 -25.47 10.16
N LEU A 91 -11.92 -24.28 9.62
CA LEU A 91 -10.94 -24.07 8.56
C LEU A 91 -9.52 -24.36 9.05
N GLU A 92 -9.16 -23.89 10.25
CA GLU A 92 -7.87 -24.20 10.88
C GLU A 92 -7.67 -25.73 10.98
N LEU A 93 -8.69 -26.45 11.46
CA LEU A 93 -8.66 -27.91 11.49
C LEU A 93 -8.52 -28.51 10.08
N ALA A 94 -9.29 -28.04 9.11
CA ALA A 94 -9.27 -28.55 7.73
C ALA A 94 -7.90 -28.39 7.06
N LEU A 95 -7.22 -27.25 7.28
CA LEU A 95 -5.88 -27.00 6.77
C LEU A 95 -4.83 -27.91 7.43
N GLU A 96 -4.91 -28.10 8.75
CA GLU A 96 -4.00 -29.00 9.48
C GLU A 96 -4.10 -30.44 8.99
N VAL A 97 -5.32 -30.93 8.80
CA VAL A 97 -5.56 -32.31 8.32
C VAL A 97 -5.39 -32.44 6.80
N LYS A 98 -5.03 -31.35 6.10
CA LYS A 98 -4.87 -31.30 4.63
C LYS A 98 -6.12 -31.81 3.91
N ALA A 99 -7.27 -31.26 4.28
CA ALA A 99 -8.51 -31.48 3.54
C ALA A 99 -8.36 -30.99 2.08
N ASP A 100 -9.14 -31.58 1.18
CA ASP A 100 -9.15 -31.20 -0.23
C ASP A 100 -9.65 -29.74 -0.38
N PRO A 101 -8.84 -28.80 -0.89
CA PRO A 101 -9.24 -27.39 -1.01
C PRO A 101 -10.44 -27.17 -1.93
N ALA A 102 -10.71 -28.09 -2.87
CA ALA A 102 -11.90 -28.02 -3.73
C ALA A 102 -13.21 -28.35 -2.97
N LYS A 103 -13.11 -28.94 -1.78
CA LYS A 103 -14.26 -29.27 -0.91
C LYS A 103 -14.50 -28.23 0.18
N ILE A 104 -13.59 -27.30 0.39
CA ILE A 104 -13.73 -26.23 1.38
C ILE A 104 -14.69 -25.17 0.79
N PRO A 105 -15.83 -24.87 1.44
CA PRO A 105 -16.72 -23.81 0.96
C PRO A 105 -16.02 -22.46 1.08
N CYS A 106 -15.93 -21.70 0.00
CA CYS A 106 -15.20 -20.43 -0.04
C CYS A 106 -15.97 -19.33 0.69
N VAL A 107 -15.29 -18.73 1.68
CA VAL A 107 -15.71 -17.51 2.36
C VAL A 107 -14.62 -16.48 2.18
N TYR A 108 -14.98 -15.31 1.70
CA TYR A 108 -14.05 -14.19 1.54
C TYR A 108 -14.36 -13.09 2.54
N SER A 109 -13.31 -12.41 2.98
CA SER A 109 -13.35 -11.19 3.77
C SER A 109 -13.02 -10.01 2.86
N VAL A 110 -13.82 -8.95 2.93
CA VAL A 110 -13.62 -7.73 2.16
C VAL A 110 -12.96 -6.67 3.03
N HIS A 111 -11.78 -6.23 2.62
CA HIS A 111 -10.97 -5.22 3.31
C HIS A 111 -10.91 -3.96 2.46
N LYS A 112 -10.95 -2.79 3.09
CA LYS A 112 -10.72 -1.51 2.42
C LYS A 112 -9.24 -1.15 2.52
N GLN A 113 -8.68 -0.55 1.47
CA GLN A 113 -7.42 0.15 1.58
C GLN A 113 -7.68 1.59 2.05
N LEU A 114 -7.66 1.82 3.36
CA LEU A 114 -8.08 3.07 3.99
C LEU A 114 -7.44 4.32 3.38
N GLU A 115 -6.20 4.22 2.90
CA GLU A 115 -5.48 5.32 2.27
C GLU A 115 -6.18 5.84 1.01
N THR A 116 -6.93 4.98 0.31
CA THR A 116 -7.68 5.32 -0.90
C THR A 116 -9.04 5.97 -0.61
N PHE A 117 -9.58 5.84 0.61
CA PHE A 117 -10.90 6.38 1.00
C PHE A 117 -10.82 7.83 1.52
N LYS A 118 -9.84 8.60 1.07
CA LYS A 118 -9.70 10.01 1.43
C LYS A 118 -10.47 10.85 0.41
N ILE A 119 -11.65 11.34 0.80
CA ILE A 119 -12.40 12.30 -0.02
C ILE A 119 -11.50 13.53 -0.23
N PRO A 120 -11.19 13.91 -1.49
CA PRO A 120 -10.40 15.09 -1.74
C PRO A 120 -11.13 16.33 -1.24
N VAL A 121 -10.40 17.20 -0.57
CA VAL A 121 -10.90 18.56 -0.32
C VAL A 121 -10.70 19.34 -1.62
N VAL A 122 -11.80 19.62 -2.33
CA VAL A 122 -11.78 20.43 -3.55
C VAL A 122 -11.29 21.83 -3.22
N LYS A 123 -10.05 22.12 -3.58
CA LYS A 123 -9.52 23.48 -3.57
C LYS A 123 -9.85 24.11 -4.91
N ARG A 124 -10.74 25.09 -4.90
CA ARG A 124 -11.15 25.85 -6.11
C ARG A 124 -10.15 26.94 -6.51
N GLU A 125 -9.15 27.19 -5.67
CA GLU A 125 -8.06 28.12 -5.97
C GLU A 125 -6.90 27.37 -6.65
N PRO A 126 -6.13 28.03 -7.54
CA PRO A 126 -4.95 27.43 -8.17
C PRO A 126 -4.03 26.84 -7.09
N ALA A 127 -3.89 25.52 -7.10
CA ALA A 127 -3.03 24.80 -6.18
C ALA A 127 -1.70 24.46 -6.87
N VAL A 128 -0.59 24.80 -6.23
CA VAL A 128 0.73 24.34 -6.67
C VAL A 128 1.07 23.08 -5.87
N ILE A 129 1.18 21.95 -6.57
CA ILE A 129 1.62 20.68 -5.99
C ILE A 129 3.15 20.67 -6.05
N THR A 130 3.83 20.77 -4.92
CA THR A 130 5.29 20.63 -4.86
C THR A 130 5.67 19.16 -4.90
N ALA A 131 6.53 18.78 -5.85
CA ALA A 131 7.06 17.43 -5.98
C ALA A 131 8.59 17.43 -6.10
N GLN A 132 9.25 16.48 -5.44
CA GLN A 132 10.68 16.22 -5.56
C GLN A 132 10.92 14.80 -6.03
N LEU A 133 11.73 14.66 -7.08
CA LEU A 133 12.08 13.40 -7.70
C LEU A 133 13.60 13.20 -7.67
N CYS A 134 14.08 12.11 -7.07
CA CYS A 134 15.48 11.72 -7.12
C CYS A 134 15.66 10.50 -8.01
N PHE A 135 16.51 10.60 -9.04
CA PHE A 135 16.97 9.45 -9.80
C PHE A 135 18.16 8.79 -9.09
N ILE A 136 18.09 7.48 -8.85
CA ILE A 136 19.24 6.67 -8.46
C ILE A 136 19.60 5.82 -9.66
N LEU A 137 20.79 6.01 -10.21
CA LEU A 137 21.21 5.42 -11.46
C LEU A 137 22.43 4.52 -11.24
N ASP A 138 22.33 3.30 -11.73
CA ASP A 138 23.46 2.40 -11.89
C ASP A 138 24.34 2.88 -13.06
N TYR A 139 25.60 3.20 -12.80
CA TYR A 139 26.57 3.74 -13.76
C TYR A 139 27.56 2.71 -14.32
N THR A 140 27.28 1.43 -14.16
CA THR A 140 28.11 0.37 -14.71
C THR A 140 28.06 0.31 -16.24
N GLY A 141 29.00 -0.43 -16.84
CA GLY A 141 29.10 -0.54 -18.29
C GLY A 141 27.87 -1.15 -18.98
N SER A 142 27.16 -2.06 -18.30
CA SER A 142 25.96 -2.73 -18.81
C SER A 142 24.77 -1.78 -18.92
N MET A 143 24.76 -0.69 -18.14
CA MET A 143 23.67 0.29 -18.07
C MET A 143 23.73 1.38 -19.14
N LYS A 144 24.63 1.27 -20.12
CA LYS A 144 24.82 2.27 -21.17
C LYS A 144 23.53 2.62 -21.92
N GLU A 145 22.74 1.62 -22.29
CA GLU A 145 21.49 1.85 -23.02
C GLU A 145 20.45 2.54 -22.13
N GLN A 146 20.32 2.08 -20.90
CA GLN A 146 19.40 2.57 -19.87
C GLN A 146 19.72 4.01 -19.52
N ILE A 147 21.00 4.40 -19.38
CA ILE A 147 21.41 5.78 -19.10
C ILE A 147 21.08 6.70 -20.27
N ASN A 148 21.38 6.30 -21.51
CA ASN A 148 21.01 7.09 -22.69
C ASN A 148 19.49 7.28 -22.76
N GLN A 149 18.72 6.26 -22.38
CA GLN A 149 17.28 6.35 -22.36
C GLN A 149 16.75 7.13 -21.16
N ALA A 150 17.36 7.03 -19.98
CA ALA A 150 17.02 7.81 -18.79
C ALA A 150 17.20 9.31 -19.06
N GLU A 151 18.23 9.70 -19.81
CA GLU A 151 18.39 11.06 -20.29
C GLU A 151 17.19 11.50 -21.14
N SER A 152 16.84 10.73 -22.17
CA SER A 152 15.67 11.04 -23.02
C SER A 152 14.35 11.01 -22.23
N SER A 153 14.30 10.19 -21.19
CA SER A 153 13.14 10.02 -20.31
C SER A 153 12.98 11.22 -19.39
N CYS A 154 14.06 11.81 -18.88
CA CYS A 154 13.98 12.93 -17.94
C CYS A 154 13.14 14.08 -18.49
N ARG A 155 13.37 14.48 -19.75
CA ARG A 155 12.56 15.52 -20.39
C ARG A 155 11.09 15.08 -20.52
N LYS A 156 10.84 13.86 -21.00
CA LYS A 156 9.48 13.31 -21.11
C LYS A 156 8.75 13.28 -19.77
N ILE A 157 9.43 12.89 -18.70
CA ILE A 157 8.90 12.85 -17.34
C ILE A 157 8.56 14.27 -16.87
N VAL A 158 9.47 15.22 -17.02
CA VAL A 158 9.23 16.62 -16.65
C VAL A 158 8.06 17.21 -17.43
N ASP A 159 8.03 17.01 -18.74
CA ASP A 159 6.98 17.53 -19.61
C ASP A 159 5.62 16.90 -19.27
N ALA A 160 5.58 15.58 -19.04
CA ALA A 160 4.38 14.88 -18.64
C ALA A 160 3.88 15.36 -17.28
N VAL A 161 4.75 15.47 -16.27
CA VAL A 161 4.40 15.93 -14.91
C VAL A 161 3.90 17.37 -14.92
N LYS A 162 4.55 18.26 -15.67
CA LYS A 162 4.09 19.65 -15.82
C LYS A 162 2.77 19.75 -16.61
N GLY A 163 2.53 18.82 -17.52
CA GLY A 163 1.30 18.71 -18.31
C GLY A 163 0.15 17.98 -17.61
N MET A 164 0.36 17.46 -16.39
CA MET A 164 -0.71 16.75 -15.67
C MET A 164 -1.88 17.68 -15.37
N ALA A 165 -3.08 17.17 -15.62
CA ALA A 165 -4.32 17.82 -15.26
C ALA A 165 -5.02 16.98 -14.19
N PHE A 166 -5.50 17.64 -13.13
CA PHE A 166 -6.14 16.96 -12.01
C PHE A 166 -7.63 17.30 -11.99
N ASP A 167 -8.48 16.30 -12.15
CA ASP A 167 -9.94 16.50 -12.15
C ASP A 167 -10.44 17.07 -10.82
N HIS A 168 -9.80 16.68 -9.72
CA HIS A 168 -10.14 17.11 -8.36
C HIS A 168 -9.49 18.41 -7.90
N MET A 169 -8.57 18.95 -8.71
CA MET A 169 -7.96 20.26 -8.50
C MET A 169 -7.83 20.97 -9.85
N PRO A 170 -8.94 21.43 -10.44
CA PRO A 170 -8.89 22.12 -11.73
C PRO A 170 -7.96 23.33 -11.70
N GLY A 171 -7.02 23.39 -12.64
CA GLY A 171 -6.02 24.46 -12.71
C GLY A 171 -4.83 24.29 -11.76
N ALA A 172 -4.74 23.18 -11.02
CA ALA A 172 -3.52 22.86 -10.30
C ALA A 172 -2.34 22.61 -11.24
N THR A 173 -1.16 23.01 -10.79
CA THR A 173 0.10 22.82 -11.51
C THR A 173 1.09 22.08 -10.62
N VAL A 174 1.98 21.29 -11.23
CA VAL A 174 3.06 20.62 -10.48
C VAL A 174 4.34 21.45 -10.54
N ASP A 175 4.85 21.83 -9.36
CA ASP A 175 6.19 22.39 -9.21
C ASP A 175 7.18 21.25 -8.92
N LEU A 176 7.83 20.77 -9.97
CA LEU A 176 8.73 19.62 -9.92
C LEU A 176 10.19 20.06 -9.80
N GLU A 177 10.89 19.54 -8.79
CA GLU A 177 12.34 19.61 -8.68
C GLU A 177 12.96 18.20 -8.77
N MET A 178 14.17 18.13 -9.30
CA MET A 178 14.88 16.88 -9.56
C MET A 178 16.24 16.85 -8.88
N ALA A 179 16.62 15.69 -8.37
CA ALA A 179 17.97 15.35 -7.94
C ALA A 179 18.41 14.06 -8.64
N ALA A 180 19.70 13.76 -8.60
CA ALA A 180 20.22 12.49 -9.07
C ALA A 180 21.40 12.02 -8.23
N ILE A 181 21.51 10.70 -8.08
CA ILE A 181 22.58 9.98 -7.40
C ILE A 181 23.01 8.86 -8.34
N GLY A 182 24.30 8.77 -8.58
CA GLY A 182 24.89 7.70 -9.36
C GLY A 182 25.66 6.77 -8.45
N TYR A 183 25.71 5.49 -8.81
CA TYR A 183 26.58 4.53 -8.15
C TYR A 183 27.26 3.57 -9.14
N ASN A 184 28.41 3.04 -8.75
CA ASN A 184 29.14 1.95 -9.37
C ASN A 184 29.45 0.90 -8.28
N ASP A 185 30.48 0.09 -8.46
CA ASP A 185 31.01 -0.77 -7.40
C ASP A 185 32.33 -0.26 -6.80
N TRP A 186 32.78 -0.87 -5.70
CA TRP A 186 34.08 -0.59 -5.07
C TRP A 186 35.28 -1.21 -5.78
N ASP A 187 35.09 -1.71 -7.01
CA ASP A 187 36.07 -2.52 -7.70
C ASP A 187 37.28 -1.73 -8.22
N GLU A 188 38.40 -2.43 -8.45
CA GLU A 188 39.65 -1.79 -8.89
C GLU A 188 39.54 -1.11 -10.25
N GLU A 189 38.71 -1.61 -11.17
CA GLU A 189 38.56 -0.99 -12.50
C GLU A 189 37.77 0.32 -12.40
N THR A 190 36.76 0.41 -11.54
CA THR A 190 36.09 1.69 -11.22
C THR A 190 37.09 2.71 -10.67
N ALA A 191 37.94 2.29 -9.72
CA ALA A 191 39.00 3.15 -9.18
C ALA A 191 40.03 3.56 -10.25
N LYS A 192 40.48 2.65 -11.11
CA LYS A 192 41.41 2.94 -12.23
C LYS A 192 40.82 3.95 -13.23
N ARG A 193 39.51 3.91 -13.44
CA ARG A 193 38.77 4.88 -14.28
C ARG A 193 38.54 6.22 -13.57
N ASN A 194 39.00 6.39 -12.34
CA ASN A 194 38.75 7.56 -11.48
C ASN A 194 37.25 7.87 -11.37
N ARG A 195 36.43 6.81 -11.33
CA ARG A 195 34.98 6.93 -11.17
C ARG A 195 34.63 6.78 -9.69
N PRO A 196 33.69 7.61 -9.19
CA PRO A 196 33.19 7.46 -7.84
C PRO A 196 32.30 6.23 -7.69
N VAL A 197 32.35 5.62 -6.50
CA VAL A 197 31.45 4.52 -6.10
C VAL A 197 30.04 5.04 -5.87
N VAL A 198 29.90 6.19 -5.20
CA VAL A 198 28.62 6.91 -5.04
C VAL A 198 28.85 8.40 -5.19
N PHE A 199 27.96 9.10 -5.90
CA PHE A 199 28.09 10.52 -6.18
C PHE A 199 26.72 11.18 -6.37
N ALA A 200 26.58 12.43 -5.92
CA ALA A 200 25.30 13.14 -5.95
C ALA A 200 25.36 14.40 -6.83
N TYR A 201 24.26 14.71 -7.51
CA TYR A 201 24.10 15.95 -8.27
C TYR A 201 24.23 17.18 -7.34
N GLY A 202 25.17 18.06 -7.69
CA GLY A 202 25.51 19.26 -6.92
C GLY A 202 26.15 18.99 -5.56
N GLY A 203 26.57 17.76 -5.29
CA GLY A 203 27.19 17.33 -4.04
C GLY A 203 28.59 16.75 -4.21
N SER A 204 29.06 16.10 -3.15
CA SER A 204 30.32 15.37 -3.05
C SER A 204 30.24 13.97 -3.68
N GLU A 205 31.37 13.28 -3.71
CA GLU A 205 31.54 11.95 -4.29
C GLU A 205 32.44 11.08 -3.39
N ILE A 206 32.22 9.76 -3.42
CA ILE A 206 33.04 8.76 -2.73
C ILE A 206 33.92 8.08 -3.77
N LYS A 207 35.22 8.36 -3.76
CA LYS A 207 36.23 7.77 -4.66
C LYS A 207 37.25 6.88 -3.96
N LYS A 208 37.18 6.78 -2.63
CA LYS A 208 38.13 5.97 -1.87
C LYS A 208 37.90 4.48 -2.14
N LYS A 209 38.90 3.67 -1.83
CA LYS A 209 38.78 2.21 -1.85
C LYS A 209 37.78 1.76 -0.77
N HIS A 210 37.26 0.55 -0.91
CA HIS A 210 36.43 -0.06 0.11
C HIS A 210 37.18 -0.08 1.45
N ASP A 211 36.48 0.34 2.49
CA ASP A 211 36.96 0.36 3.86
C ASP A 211 35.77 -0.05 4.75
N PRO A 212 35.84 -1.19 5.45
CA PRO A 212 34.77 -1.63 6.35
C PRO A 212 34.53 -0.66 7.52
N GLU A 213 35.47 0.26 7.80
CA GLU A 213 35.35 1.26 8.86
C GLU A 213 34.80 2.61 8.37
N ILE A 214 34.42 2.75 7.09
CA ILE A 214 33.81 3.98 6.57
C ILE A 214 32.56 4.34 7.41
N SER A 215 32.48 5.60 7.81
CA SER A 215 31.30 6.06 8.52
C SER A 215 30.12 6.18 7.54
N LEU A 216 28.94 5.67 7.92
CA LEU A 216 27.72 5.90 7.15
C LEU A 216 27.39 7.40 6.96
N THR A 217 27.92 8.27 7.82
CA THR A 217 27.77 9.73 7.68
C THR A 217 28.53 10.30 6.48
N GLU A 218 29.54 9.60 5.96
CA GLU A 218 30.25 10.01 4.74
C GLU A 218 29.38 9.93 3.49
N PHE A 219 28.27 9.18 3.54
CA PHE A 219 27.27 9.16 2.48
C PHE A 219 26.34 10.37 2.50
N ASN A 220 26.52 11.30 3.45
CA ASN A 220 25.92 12.63 3.35
C ASN A 220 26.68 13.49 2.32
N LEU A 221 26.35 13.28 1.05
CA LEU A 221 27.03 13.92 -0.07
C LEU A 221 26.58 15.36 -0.32
N GLY A 222 25.63 15.92 0.46
CA GLY A 222 25.21 17.32 0.30
C GLY A 222 24.56 17.65 -1.06
N GLY A 223 23.98 16.65 -1.75
CA GLY A 223 23.30 16.84 -3.04
C GLY A 223 22.13 17.83 -2.96
N LYS A 224 21.70 18.33 -4.12
CA LYS A 224 20.65 19.37 -4.23
C LYS A 224 19.55 18.99 -5.22
N PHE A 225 18.40 19.65 -5.10
CA PHE A 225 17.34 19.62 -6.11
C PHE A 225 17.49 20.79 -7.10
N THR A 226 17.08 20.58 -8.35
CA THR A 226 17.07 21.60 -9.42
C THR A 226 15.79 21.52 -10.25
N LYS A 227 15.37 22.66 -10.82
CA LYS A 227 14.30 22.72 -11.83
C LYS A 227 14.85 22.74 -13.26
N ASP A 228 16.17 22.86 -13.40
CA ASP A 228 16.86 22.90 -14.69
C ASP A 228 17.01 21.47 -15.25
N THR A 229 16.12 21.13 -16.17
CA THR A 229 16.12 19.83 -16.85
C THR A 229 17.36 19.63 -17.71
N ASP A 230 17.91 20.70 -18.30
CA ASP A 230 19.07 20.60 -19.18
C ASP A 230 20.34 20.32 -18.37
N ASP A 231 20.49 20.99 -17.23
CA ASP A 231 21.59 20.72 -16.30
C ASP A 231 21.50 19.29 -15.72
N MET A 232 20.30 18.82 -15.39
CA MET A 232 20.08 17.44 -14.94
C MET A 232 20.47 16.41 -16.01
N MET A 233 20.00 16.57 -17.26
CA MET A 233 20.37 15.66 -18.34
C MET A 233 21.88 15.69 -18.62
N LYS A 234 22.50 16.86 -18.57
CA LYS A 234 23.96 16.99 -18.70
C LYS A 234 24.68 16.22 -17.60
N TRP A 235 24.17 16.28 -16.37
CA TRP A 235 24.71 15.50 -15.25
C TRP A 235 24.44 14.00 -15.42
N ILE A 236 23.36 13.57 -16.07
CA ILE A 236 23.11 12.14 -16.29
C ILE A 236 24.12 11.54 -17.29
N LYS A 237 24.61 12.32 -18.25
CA LYS A 237 25.55 11.90 -19.32
C LYS A 237 27.00 11.69 -18.86
N GLN A 238 27.20 11.29 -17.61
CA GLN A 238 28.54 11.08 -17.06
C GLN A 238 29.18 9.80 -17.62
N PRO A 239 30.52 9.70 -17.61
CA PRO A 239 31.19 8.46 -17.98
C PRO A 239 30.76 7.28 -17.11
N LEU A 240 30.67 6.09 -17.71
CA LEU A 240 30.34 4.85 -17.02
C LEU A 240 31.55 4.34 -16.22
N GLY A 241 31.30 3.72 -15.07
CA GLY A 241 32.28 2.98 -14.30
C GLY A 241 32.34 1.51 -14.70
N HIS A 242 32.73 0.68 -13.75
CA HIS A 242 32.76 -0.77 -13.84
C HIS A 242 31.90 -1.33 -12.68
N GLY A 243 31.46 -2.59 -12.81
CA GLY A 243 30.52 -3.20 -11.85
C GLY A 243 31.12 -4.29 -10.97
N GLY A 244 32.42 -4.56 -11.08
CA GLY A 244 33.04 -5.66 -10.33
C GLY A 244 32.39 -7.02 -10.69
N LYS A 245 31.80 -7.69 -9.70
CA LYS A 245 30.92 -8.85 -9.92
C LYS A 245 29.51 -8.39 -10.33
N ILE A 246 28.48 -9.18 -10.00
CA ILE A 246 27.10 -8.87 -10.40
C ILE A 246 26.45 -7.91 -9.40
N PRO A 247 26.63 -8.04 -8.07
CA PRO A 247 26.02 -7.10 -7.13
C PRO A 247 26.75 -5.76 -7.07
N GLU A 248 26.01 -4.68 -6.87
CA GLU A 248 26.51 -3.30 -6.98
C GLU A 248 26.21 -2.45 -5.72
N GLU A 249 26.79 -1.25 -5.63
CA GLU A 249 26.69 -0.36 -4.45
C GLU A 249 25.39 0.48 -4.38
N LEU A 250 24.26 -0.14 -4.69
CA LEU A 250 22.93 0.48 -4.59
C LEU A 250 22.62 0.93 -3.15
N THR A 251 23.10 0.21 -2.14
CA THR A 251 22.86 0.54 -0.73
C THR A 251 23.47 1.89 -0.36
N GLY A 252 24.70 2.15 -0.79
CA GLY A 252 25.34 3.47 -0.66
C GLY A 252 24.55 4.59 -1.34
N ALA A 253 23.99 4.33 -2.52
CA ALA A 253 23.16 5.30 -3.23
C ALA A 253 21.86 5.62 -2.47
N LEU A 254 21.19 4.60 -1.93
CA LEU A 254 20.00 4.78 -1.08
C LEU A 254 20.34 5.57 0.19
N LEU A 255 21.47 5.29 0.84
CA LEU A 255 21.95 6.07 1.99
C LEU A 255 22.12 7.54 1.61
N ALA A 256 22.78 7.85 0.50
CA ALA A 256 22.94 9.21 0.01
C ALA A 256 21.59 9.91 -0.24
N ALA A 257 20.59 9.18 -0.75
CA ALA A 257 19.24 9.72 -0.97
C ALA A 257 18.55 10.14 0.34
N THR A 258 18.82 9.44 1.46
CA THR A 258 18.27 9.82 2.78
C THR A 258 18.78 11.16 3.31
N HIS A 259 19.86 11.68 2.72
CA HIS A 259 20.51 12.93 3.11
C HIS A 259 20.17 14.12 2.20
N LEU A 260 19.40 13.90 1.13
CA LEU A 260 18.93 14.99 0.29
C LEU A 260 17.98 15.93 1.07
N PRO A 261 17.95 17.24 0.75
CA PRO A 261 17.12 18.22 1.44
C PRO A 261 15.66 18.15 0.98
N TRP A 262 14.96 17.07 1.34
CA TRP A 262 13.56 16.85 0.99
C TRP A 262 12.63 17.89 1.65
N THR A 263 12.02 18.76 0.85
CA THR A 263 11.13 19.84 1.30
C THR A 263 9.73 19.75 0.69
N ALA A 264 9.59 19.13 -0.49
CA ALA A 264 8.32 18.99 -1.17
C ALA A 264 7.35 18.10 -0.39
N LYS A 265 6.05 18.28 -0.62
CA LYS A 265 5.00 17.40 -0.09
C LYS A 265 5.10 16.00 -0.71
N GLU A 266 5.24 15.94 -2.03
CA GLU A 266 5.34 14.69 -2.77
C GLU A 266 6.80 14.36 -3.03
N ARG A 267 7.26 13.20 -2.53
CA ARG A 267 8.68 12.80 -2.57
C ARG A 267 8.81 11.42 -3.19
N LEU A 268 9.70 11.29 -4.15
CA LEU A 268 9.90 10.06 -4.91
C LEU A 268 11.39 9.81 -5.17
N VAL A 269 11.82 8.58 -4.93
CA VAL A 269 13.12 8.04 -5.36
C VAL A 269 12.84 6.97 -6.41
N VAL A 270 13.55 7.06 -7.53
CA VAL A 270 13.43 6.12 -8.65
C VAL A 270 14.80 5.51 -8.91
N VAL A 271 14.93 4.23 -8.59
CA VAL A 271 16.11 3.42 -8.85
C VAL A 271 15.99 2.81 -10.23
N ILE A 272 17.00 2.99 -11.07
CA ILE A 272 17.14 2.35 -12.37
C ILE A 272 18.42 1.51 -12.34
N THR A 273 18.26 0.19 -12.42
CA THR A 273 19.36 -0.79 -12.24
C THR A 273 19.14 -2.05 -13.09
N ASP A 274 20.21 -2.74 -13.47
CA ASP A 274 20.16 -4.10 -14.02
C ASP A 274 20.71 -5.17 -13.05
N ALA A 275 21.31 -4.74 -11.94
CA ALA A 275 21.98 -5.58 -10.96
C ALA A 275 21.31 -5.52 -9.57
N PRO A 276 21.44 -6.59 -8.76
CA PRO A 276 21.05 -6.55 -7.36
C PRO A 276 22.04 -5.70 -6.54
N CYS A 277 21.64 -5.28 -5.35
CA CYS A 277 22.58 -4.77 -4.35
C CYS A 277 23.41 -5.91 -3.74
N HIS A 278 24.53 -5.54 -3.11
CA HIS A 278 25.32 -6.44 -2.27
C HIS A 278 24.50 -7.10 -1.15
N GLY A 279 24.94 -8.29 -0.72
CA GLY A 279 24.32 -9.17 0.28
C GLY A 279 23.71 -10.48 -0.28
N LYS A 280 24.06 -11.61 0.34
CA LYS A 280 23.60 -12.96 -0.06
C LYS A 280 22.10 -13.18 0.15
N ASP A 281 21.48 -12.38 0.99
CA ASP A 281 20.02 -12.37 1.16
C ASP A 281 19.30 -11.79 -0.05
N TYR A 282 19.95 -10.94 -0.85
CA TYR A 282 19.35 -10.22 -1.98
C TYR A 282 19.67 -10.83 -3.34
N SER A 283 20.77 -11.58 -3.46
CA SER A 283 21.13 -12.27 -4.71
C SER A 283 21.70 -13.66 -4.43
N ALA A 284 21.87 -14.48 -5.48
CA ALA A 284 22.63 -15.73 -5.40
C ALA A 284 23.91 -15.65 -6.25
N ALA A 285 24.25 -14.45 -6.71
CA ALA A 285 25.39 -14.23 -7.57
C ALA A 285 26.70 -14.33 -6.77
N ALA A 286 27.81 -14.43 -7.51
CA ALA A 286 29.12 -14.27 -6.90
C ALA A 286 29.25 -12.82 -6.37
N HIS A 287 29.80 -12.70 -5.17
CA HIS A 287 30.11 -11.41 -4.53
C HIS A 287 31.60 -11.11 -4.68
N ASP A 288 31.96 -9.83 -4.61
CA ASP A 288 33.33 -9.37 -4.63
C ASP A 288 34.11 -9.76 -3.37
N ASP A 289 35.43 -9.82 -3.50
CA ASP A 289 36.33 -10.26 -2.43
C ASP A 289 36.36 -9.29 -1.23
N PHE A 290 35.97 -8.02 -1.44
CA PHE A 290 35.87 -7.02 -0.38
C PHE A 290 34.59 -7.13 0.45
N CYS A 291 33.61 -7.92 0.00
CA CYS A 291 32.39 -8.13 0.74
C CYS A 291 32.64 -9.04 1.96
N ASP A 292 31.82 -8.85 2.99
CA ASP A 292 31.81 -9.74 4.15
C ASP A 292 31.53 -11.18 3.69
N GLN A 293 32.41 -12.11 4.06
CA GLN A 293 32.38 -13.47 3.51
C GLN A 293 31.18 -14.29 3.96
N ASP A 294 30.54 -13.92 5.07
CA ASP A 294 29.36 -14.63 5.59
C ASP A 294 28.09 -14.05 4.97
N THR A 295 27.92 -12.74 5.03
CA THR A 295 26.68 -12.03 4.66
C THR A 295 26.67 -11.51 3.22
N GLY A 296 27.83 -11.33 2.60
CA GLY A 296 28.00 -10.70 1.28
C GLY A 296 27.77 -9.18 1.27
N LEU A 297 27.67 -8.54 2.44
CA LEU A 297 27.42 -7.10 2.57
C LEU A 297 28.73 -6.30 2.42
N THR A 298 28.60 -5.05 1.97
CA THR A 298 29.68 -4.07 1.99
C THR A 298 29.61 -3.24 3.27
N CYS A 299 30.50 -2.25 3.35
CA CYS A 299 30.56 -1.28 4.43
C CYS A 299 29.29 -0.42 4.59
N THR A 300 28.42 -0.38 3.58
CA THR A 300 27.12 0.32 3.65
C THR A 300 26.05 -0.49 4.38
N GLY A 301 26.33 -1.75 4.69
CA GLY A 301 25.43 -2.64 5.42
C GLY A 301 24.16 -2.98 4.64
N LYS A 302 23.04 -3.05 5.36
CA LYS A 302 21.76 -3.56 4.87
C LYS A 302 20.92 -2.48 4.15
N PRO A 303 20.41 -2.71 2.93
CA PRO A 303 19.55 -1.78 2.19
C PRO A 303 18.22 -1.45 2.90
N GLU A 304 17.77 -2.28 3.84
CA GLU A 304 16.59 -2.01 4.65
C GLU A 304 16.74 -0.74 5.50
N VAL A 305 17.96 -0.42 5.96
CA VAL A 305 18.22 0.75 6.79
C VAL A 305 17.89 2.05 6.06
N PRO A 306 18.47 2.35 4.88
CA PRO A 306 18.10 3.56 4.15
C PRO A 306 16.65 3.52 3.63
N LEU A 307 16.08 2.36 3.29
CA LEU A 307 14.67 2.28 2.87
C LEU A 307 13.70 2.68 3.98
N LEU A 308 13.92 2.22 5.21
CA LEU A 308 13.10 2.61 6.36
C LEU A 308 13.24 4.10 6.66
N LYS A 309 14.45 4.66 6.55
CA LYS A 309 14.69 6.10 6.72
C LYS A 309 14.00 6.93 5.64
N LEU A 310 14.02 6.50 4.37
CA LEU A 310 13.27 7.15 3.29
C LEU A 310 11.75 7.10 3.56
N LYS A 311 11.24 5.97 4.06
CA LYS A 311 9.84 5.82 4.47
C LYS A 311 9.47 6.78 5.61
N GLU A 312 10.31 6.92 6.64
CA GLU A 312 10.13 7.90 7.72
C GLU A 312 10.08 9.34 7.19
N GLN A 313 10.83 9.63 6.13
CA GLN A 313 10.82 10.90 5.42
C GLN A 313 9.64 11.05 4.43
N ASN A 314 8.68 10.12 4.43
CA ASN A 314 7.57 10.05 3.47
C ASN A 314 8.02 10.05 2.00
N VAL A 315 9.18 9.45 1.73
CA VAL A 315 9.73 9.25 0.39
C VAL A 315 9.32 7.87 -0.09
N GLN A 316 8.62 7.83 -1.23
CA GLN A 316 8.29 6.57 -1.87
C GLN A 316 9.46 6.12 -2.75
N VAL A 317 9.75 4.82 -2.74
CA VAL A 317 10.83 4.23 -3.52
C VAL A 317 10.24 3.35 -4.61
N VAL A 318 10.72 3.57 -5.84
CA VAL A 318 10.35 2.81 -7.04
C VAL A 318 11.63 2.20 -7.60
N ILE A 319 11.65 0.89 -7.80
CA ILE A 319 12.78 0.19 -8.42
C ILE A 319 12.34 -0.30 -9.81
N LEU A 320 12.88 0.32 -10.84
CA LEU A 320 12.71 -0.06 -12.23
C LEU A 320 13.96 -0.86 -12.64
N HIS A 321 13.82 -2.18 -12.74
CA HIS A 321 14.97 -3.03 -13.05
C HIS A 321 14.89 -3.64 -14.45
N THR A 322 16.02 -3.73 -15.15
CA THR A 322 16.13 -4.46 -16.42
C THR A 322 16.75 -5.84 -16.24
N GLY A 323 17.28 -6.10 -15.04
CA GLY A 323 17.99 -7.32 -14.68
C GLY A 323 17.19 -8.62 -14.77
N GLU A 324 17.92 -9.73 -14.82
CA GLU A 324 17.35 -11.09 -14.77
C GLU A 324 16.92 -11.48 -13.34
N SER A 325 17.00 -12.77 -13.00
CA SER A 325 16.50 -13.36 -11.74
C SER A 325 17.12 -12.75 -10.48
N HIS A 326 18.35 -12.21 -10.56
CA HIS A 326 19.05 -11.66 -9.41
C HIS A 326 18.42 -10.37 -8.86
N ALA A 327 18.07 -9.42 -9.73
CA ALA A 327 17.38 -8.18 -9.31
C ALA A 327 15.96 -8.48 -8.76
N VAL A 328 15.31 -9.54 -9.24
CA VAL A 328 14.00 -9.98 -8.75
C VAL A 328 14.07 -10.42 -7.29
N LYS A 329 15.06 -11.24 -6.92
CA LYS A 329 15.25 -11.69 -5.52
C LYS A 329 15.46 -10.50 -4.58
N MET A 330 16.30 -9.54 -4.99
CA MET A 330 16.51 -8.29 -4.24
C MET A 330 15.17 -7.57 -4.05
N CYS A 331 14.44 -7.30 -5.13
CA CYS A 331 13.17 -6.59 -5.05
C CYS A 331 12.14 -7.29 -4.16
N GLN A 332 12.04 -8.62 -4.22
CA GLN A 332 11.18 -9.42 -3.33
C GLN A 332 11.58 -9.24 -1.86
N LYS A 333 12.87 -9.27 -1.56
CA LYS A 333 13.38 -9.07 -0.20
C LYS A 333 13.08 -7.65 0.30
N LEU A 334 13.33 -6.62 -0.51
CA LEU A 334 13.09 -5.22 -0.12
C LEU A 334 11.59 -4.91 0.06
N LYS A 335 10.70 -5.56 -0.70
CA LYS A 335 9.25 -5.45 -0.51
C LYS A 335 8.77 -5.99 0.85
N GLN A 336 9.48 -6.95 1.44
CA GLN A 336 9.17 -7.44 2.80
C GLN A 336 9.44 -6.35 3.86
N THR A 337 10.34 -5.40 3.57
CA THR A 337 10.69 -4.29 4.47
C THR A 337 9.77 -3.09 4.28
N SER A 338 9.43 -2.80 3.03
CA SER A 338 8.53 -1.70 2.67
C SER A 338 7.49 -2.18 1.68
N GLU A 339 6.30 -2.52 2.17
CA GLU A 339 5.17 -2.92 1.33
C GLU A 339 4.77 -1.86 0.29
N ALA A 340 5.06 -0.58 0.58
CA ALA A 340 4.81 0.54 -0.34
C ALA A 340 5.87 0.66 -1.46
N LEU A 341 6.93 -0.17 -1.44
CA LEU A 341 7.96 -0.18 -2.47
C LEU A 341 7.39 -0.75 -3.76
N ILE A 342 7.44 0.04 -4.82
CA ILE A 342 7.07 -0.40 -6.16
C ILE A 342 8.33 -1.00 -6.78
N SER A 343 8.24 -2.22 -7.30
CA SER A 343 9.31 -2.81 -8.08
C SER A 343 8.74 -3.45 -9.34
N GLU A 344 9.33 -3.12 -10.48
CA GLU A 344 8.88 -3.59 -11.78
C GLU A 344 10.07 -3.92 -12.67
N LYS A 345 9.96 -5.04 -13.39
CA LYS A 345 10.84 -5.31 -14.51
C LYS A 345 10.36 -4.47 -15.69
N VAL A 346 11.21 -3.61 -16.22
CA VAL A 346 10.88 -2.74 -17.35
C VAL A 346 11.86 -2.96 -18.48
N GLN A 347 11.39 -2.85 -19.73
CA GLN A 347 12.30 -2.62 -20.84
C GLN A 347 12.85 -1.20 -20.74
N PRO A 348 14.11 -0.95 -21.12
CA PRO A 348 14.68 0.38 -21.09
C PRO A 348 13.72 1.42 -21.70
N SER A 349 13.14 1.10 -22.87
CA SER A 349 12.32 2.03 -23.66
C SER A 349 11.00 2.43 -22.98
N GLN A 350 10.58 1.66 -21.99
CA GLN A 350 9.34 1.86 -21.23
C GLN A 350 9.56 2.63 -19.93
N THR A 351 10.82 2.88 -19.54
CA THR A 351 11.16 3.47 -18.24
C THR A 351 10.47 4.82 -18.02
N ALA A 352 10.46 5.69 -19.04
CA ALA A 352 9.78 6.99 -18.99
C ALA A 352 8.29 6.83 -18.71
N ASP A 353 7.61 6.03 -19.53
CA ASP A 353 6.15 5.88 -19.49
C ASP A 353 5.70 5.24 -18.17
N ARG A 354 6.46 4.27 -17.67
CA ARG A 354 6.19 3.66 -16.35
C ARG A 354 6.41 4.67 -15.24
N LEU A 355 7.49 5.46 -15.28
CA LEU A 355 7.70 6.47 -14.24
C LEU A 355 6.62 7.54 -14.25
N VAL A 356 6.23 8.03 -15.42
CA VAL A 356 5.11 8.97 -15.57
C VAL A 356 3.85 8.36 -14.96
N GLY A 357 3.55 7.08 -15.27
CA GLY A 357 2.42 6.38 -14.68
C GLY A 357 2.48 6.30 -13.15
N VAL A 358 3.65 6.04 -12.56
CA VAL A 358 3.82 5.99 -11.10
C VAL A 358 3.64 7.38 -10.46
N ILE A 359 4.20 8.43 -11.08
CA ILE A 359 4.03 9.80 -10.60
C ILE A 359 2.57 10.22 -10.73
N SER A 360 1.94 9.97 -11.88
CA SER A 360 0.50 10.19 -12.11
C SER A 360 -0.32 9.52 -11.02
N GLN A 361 -0.12 8.23 -10.78
CA GLN A 361 -0.86 7.49 -9.74
C GLN A 361 -0.70 8.08 -8.33
N LYS A 362 0.46 8.68 -8.04
CA LYS A 362 0.72 9.33 -6.75
C LYS A 362 0.01 10.69 -6.63
N LEU A 363 -0.04 11.44 -7.73
CA LEU A 363 -0.60 12.79 -7.77
C LEU A 363 -2.11 12.82 -8.06
N GLU A 364 -2.61 11.81 -8.76
CA GLU A 364 -4.02 11.64 -9.09
C GLU A 364 -4.80 11.00 -7.94
N LEU A 365 -6.12 11.13 -8.00
CA LEU A 365 -6.99 10.35 -7.13
C LEU A 365 -6.80 8.87 -7.44
N SER A 366 -6.40 8.12 -6.42
CA SER A 366 -6.35 6.68 -6.51
C SER A 366 -7.77 6.11 -6.57
N PRO A 367 -8.02 5.06 -7.38
CA PRO A 367 -9.24 4.27 -7.29
C PRO A 367 -9.48 3.78 -5.86
N LEU A 368 -10.74 3.78 -5.40
CA LEU A 368 -11.06 3.13 -4.13
C LEU A 368 -10.73 1.65 -4.27
N THR A 369 -9.85 1.17 -3.40
CA THR A 369 -9.31 -0.17 -3.50
C THR A 369 -9.85 -1.04 -2.37
N TYR A 370 -10.40 -2.18 -2.75
CA TYR A 370 -10.84 -3.23 -1.85
C TYR A 370 -10.01 -4.49 -2.10
N PHE A 371 -9.70 -5.23 -1.04
CA PHE A 371 -9.11 -6.56 -1.14
C PHE A 371 -10.14 -7.60 -0.75
N LEU A 372 -10.35 -8.56 -1.64
CA LEU A 372 -11.07 -9.78 -1.33
C LEU A 372 -10.03 -10.84 -0.94
N LYS A 373 -10.08 -11.31 0.30
CA LYS A 373 -9.14 -12.30 0.85
C LYS A 373 -9.90 -13.50 1.41
N PRO A 374 -9.47 -14.74 1.16
CA PRO A 374 -9.98 -15.92 1.84
C PRO A 374 -10.03 -15.68 3.35
N PHE A 375 -11.17 -15.98 3.95
CA PHE A 375 -11.37 -15.70 5.36
C PHE A 375 -10.62 -16.73 6.22
N THR A 376 -9.56 -16.29 6.87
CA THR A 376 -8.72 -17.09 7.77
C THR A 376 -8.89 -16.73 9.25
N GLY A 377 -10.04 -16.11 9.60
CA GLY A 377 -10.37 -15.72 10.97
C GLY A 377 -10.26 -14.21 11.26
N LYS A 378 -9.69 -13.41 10.35
CA LYS A 378 -9.69 -11.94 10.47
C LYS A 378 -10.89 -11.35 9.72
N LEU A 379 -11.74 -10.62 10.43
CA LEU A 379 -12.89 -9.93 9.84
C LEU A 379 -12.44 -8.77 8.95
N GLY A 380 -13.25 -8.47 7.93
CA GLY A 380 -13.03 -7.36 7.02
C GLY A 380 -13.64 -6.04 7.51
N GLU A 381 -13.13 -4.91 7.02
CA GLU A 381 -13.56 -3.56 7.40
C GLU A 381 -14.68 -2.98 6.48
N ALA A 382 -15.22 -3.78 5.55
CA ALA A 382 -16.19 -3.32 4.54
C ALA A 382 -17.66 -3.60 4.86
N ALA A 383 -18.06 -3.54 6.14
CA ALA A 383 -19.46 -3.75 6.53
C ALA A 383 -20.42 -2.80 5.79
N GLY A 384 -21.61 -3.30 5.44
CA GLY A 384 -22.68 -2.53 4.81
C GLY A 384 -22.60 -2.34 3.29
N HIS A 385 -21.57 -2.87 2.60
CA HIS A 385 -21.47 -2.83 1.14
C HIS A 385 -22.30 -3.95 0.48
N THR A 386 -22.74 -3.75 -0.76
CA THR A 386 -23.45 -4.78 -1.53
C THR A 386 -22.49 -5.43 -2.52
N VAL A 387 -22.49 -6.76 -2.62
CA VAL A 387 -21.71 -7.48 -3.65
C VAL A 387 -22.69 -8.13 -4.62
N GLU A 388 -22.48 -7.94 -5.90
CA GLU A 388 -23.23 -8.61 -6.94
C GLU A 388 -22.40 -9.80 -7.45
N LEU A 389 -23.01 -10.98 -7.46
CA LEU A 389 -22.37 -12.22 -7.89
C LEU A 389 -23.05 -12.66 -9.19
N LYS A 390 -22.28 -12.82 -10.26
CA LYS A 390 -22.79 -13.33 -11.56
C LYS A 390 -22.64 -14.84 -11.70
N ALA A 391 -22.54 -15.55 -10.57
CA ALA A 391 -22.87 -16.97 -10.52
C ALA A 391 -24.36 -17.06 -10.18
N ASP A 392 -25.13 -17.62 -11.11
CA ASP A 392 -26.57 -17.86 -10.95
C ASP A 392 -27.42 -16.59 -10.76
N ASP A 393 -27.00 -15.45 -11.34
CA ASP A 393 -27.67 -14.13 -11.35
C ASP A 393 -28.10 -13.60 -9.95
N SER A 394 -27.42 -14.03 -8.89
CA SER A 394 -27.81 -13.72 -7.51
C SER A 394 -27.09 -12.49 -6.93
N LYS A 395 -27.82 -11.59 -6.28
CA LYS A 395 -27.23 -10.48 -5.52
C LYS A 395 -26.96 -10.93 -4.08
N VAL A 396 -25.73 -10.77 -3.60
CA VAL A 396 -25.31 -11.21 -2.26
C VAL A 396 -24.82 -10.02 -1.45
N GLN A 397 -25.58 -9.59 -0.46
CA GLN A 397 -25.08 -8.56 0.45
C GLN A 397 -23.99 -9.12 1.36
N LEU A 398 -22.95 -8.31 1.59
CA LEU A 398 -21.93 -8.64 2.58
C LEU A 398 -22.59 -8.71 3.96
N GLY A 399 -22.17 -9.70 4.74
CA GLY A 399 -22.59 -9.76 6.13
C GLY A 399 -22.15 -8.50 6.90
N ARG A 400 -22.74 -8.29 8.08
CA ARG A 400 -22.31 -7.21 9.00
C ARG A 400 -20.85 -7.37 9.45
N ASP A 401 -20.32 -8.57 9.30
CA ASP A 401 -18.95 -9.01 9.56
C ASP A 401 -17.99 -8.76 8.38
N GLY A 402 -18.49 -8.20 7.26
CA GLY A 402 -17.69 -7.97 6.06
C GLY A 402 -17.35 -9.24 5.28
N LEU A 403 -18.08 -10.34 5.53
CA LEU A 403 -17.84 -11.63 4.89
C LEU A 403 -18.79 -11.88 3.71
N LEU A 404 -18.24 -12.50 2.67
CA LEU A 404 -18.91 -12.97 1.46
C LEU A 404 -18.91 -14.50 1.47
N TRP A 405 -20.09 -15.09 1.67
CA TRP A 405 -20.29 -16.54 1.77
C TRP A 405 -20.66 -17.11 0.40
N LEU A 406 -19.67 -17.50 -0.41
CA LEU A 406 -19.90 -17.98 -1.79
C LEU A 406 -20.21 -19.48 -1.88
N GLY A 407 -19.70 -20.27 -0.94
CA GLY A 407 -19.95 -21.72 -0.91
C GLY A 407 -19.01 -22.47 -1.84
N LYS A 408 -19.48 -23.58 -2.43
CA LYS A 408 -18.71 -24.41 -3.36
C LYS A 408 -19.18 -24.09 -4.78
N PRO A 409 -18.50 -23.20 -5.52
CA PRO A 409 -19.01 -22.74 -6.81
C PRO A 409 -18.99 -23.89 -7.83
N SER A 410 -20.10 -24.11 -8.53
CA SER A 410 -20.17 -25.06 -9.66
C SER A 410 -19.48 -24.52 -10.92
N ALA A 411 -19.35 -23.20 -11.01
CA ALA A 411 -18.68 -22.45 -12.06
C ALA A 411 -17.71 -21.42 -11.45
N THR A 412 -16.86 -20.78 -12.26
CA THR A 412 -15.95 -19.74 -11.79
C THR A 412 -16.76 -18.47 -11.47
N PRO A 413 -16.93 -18.10 -10.19
CA PRO A 413 -17.80 -16.97 -9.87
C PRO A 413 -17.17 -15.65 -10.31
N LYS A 414 -18.02 -14.75 -10.79
CA LYS A 414 -17.64 -13.39 -11.15
C LYS A 414 -18.29 -12.42 -10.17
N VAL A 415 -17.51 -11.54 -9.56
CA VAL A 415 -17.98 -10.60 -8.55
C VAL A 415 -17.84 -9.16 -9.02
N VAL A 416 -18.82 -8.34 -8.64
CA VAL A 416 -18.81 -6.89 -8.75
C VAL A 416 -19.13 -6.34 -7.37
N LEU A 417 -18.28 -5.48 -6.83
CA LEU A 417 -18.55 -4.84 -5.54
C LEU A 417 -19.26 -3.50 -5.78
N THR A 418 -20.38 -3.28 -5.09
CA THR A 418 -21.18 -2.05 -5.11
C THR A 418 -21.12 -1.38 -3.73
N ARG A 419 -20.61 -0.16 -3.66
CA ARG A 419 -20.59 0.60 -2.39
C ARG A 419 -21.97 1.24 -2.12
N PRO A 420 -22.30 1.51 -0.85
CA PRO A 420 -23.44 2.36 -0.52
C PRO A 420 -23.29 3.75 -1.14
N ALA A 421 -24.43 4.39 -1.43
CA ALA A 421 -24.45 5.78 -1.82
C ALA A 421 -23.81 6.64 -0.72
N ASP A 422 -22.92 7.53 -1.11
CA ASP A 422 -22.19 8.45 -0.24
C ASP A 422 -21.91 9.69 -1.07
N ALA A 423 -22.57 10.80 -0.77
CA ALA A 423 -22.50 12.01 -1.59
C ALA A 423 -21.07 12.52 -1.80
N GLY A 424 -20.17 12.30 -0.84
CA GLY A 424 -18.77 12.70 -0.95
C GLY A 424 -17.96 11.76 -1.85
N LEU A 425 -18.22 10.45 -1.82
CA LEU A 425 -17.55 9.50 -2.72
C LEU A 425 -18.17 9.46 -4.12
N ASP A 426 -19.49 9.66 -4.23
CA ASP A 426 -20.28 9.64 -5.47
C ASP A 426 -19.89 10.75 -6.45
N GLU A 427 -19.29 11.83 -5.96
CA GLU A 427 -18.74 12.89 -6.81
C GLU A 427 -17.50 12.41 -7.60
N TRP A 428 -16.66 11.58 -6.98
CA TRP A 428 -15.30 11.29 -7.47
C TRP A 428 -15.10 9.89 -8.00
N TRP A 429 -15.86 8.91 -7.51
CA TRP A 429 -15.66 7.51 -7.85
C TRP A 429 -16.94 6.85 -8.34
N GLU A 430 -16.75 5.84 -9.18
CA GLU A 430 -17.80 4.92 -9.55
C GLU A 430 -18.40 4.24 -8.32
N VAL A 431 -19.66 3.83 -8.46
CA VAL A 431 -20.39 3.12 -7.40
C VAL A 431 -20.05 1.63 -7.40
N GLN A 432 -19.51 1.12 -8.51
CA GLN A 432 -19.23 -0.29 -8.74
C GLN A 432 -17.80 -0.53 -9.24
N THR A 433 -17.25 -1.70 -8.91
CA THR A 433 -15.98 -2.18 -9.47
C THR A 433 -16.19 -2.77 -10.85
N ALA A 434 -15.10 -2.95 -11.62
CA ALA A 434 -15.12 -3.89 -12.73
C ALA A 434 -15.42 -5.31 -12.24
N GLU A 435 -15.87 -6.17 -13.15
CA GLU A 435 -16.10 -7.59 -12.88
C GLU A 435 -14.77 -8.32 -12.64
N GLN A 436 -14.70 -9.08 -11.55
CA GLN A 436 -13.53 -9.89 -11.20
C GLN A 436 -13.92 -11.37 -11.14
N GLU A 437 -13.18 -12.20 -11.86
CA GLU A 437 -13.33 -13.66 -11.79
C GLU A 437 -12.55 -14.21 -10.58
N LEU A 438 -13.18 -15.11 -9.83
CA LEU A 438 -12.61 -15.74 -8.63
C LEU A 438 -12.30 -17.21 -8.88
N SER A 439 -11.24 -17.74 -8.28
CA SER A 439 -10.91 -19.16 -8.27
C SER A 439 -12.04 -20.02 -7.72
N ARG A 440 -12.08 -21.27 -8.20
CA ARG A 440 -13.05 -22.29 -7.77
C ARG A 440 -12.63 -23.02 -6.51
N SER A 441 -11.32 -23.05 -6.21
CA SER A 441 -10.77 -23.75 -5.07
C SER A 441 -10.33 -22.77 -4.01
N PHE A 442 -10.50 -23.15 -2.75
CA PHE A 442 -9.92 -22.38 -1.65
C PHE A 442 -8.39 -22.38 -1.77
N ASP A 443 -7.79 -21.20 -1.73
CA ASP A 443 -6.36 -20.99 -1.56
C ASP A 443 -6.20 -19.91 -0.52
N ALA A 444 -5.49 -20.18 0.58
CA ALA A 444 -5.37 -19.24 1.70
C ALA A 444 -4.54 -17.99 1.35
N ASP A 445 -3.68 -18.09 0.34
CA ASP A 445 -2.73 -17.05 -0.06
C ASP A 445 -3.27 -16.20 -1.22
N GLU A 446 -4.35 -16.65 -1.86
CA GLU A 446 -4.94 -15.94 -3.00
C GLU A 446 -5.61 -14.63 -2.53
N SER A 447 -5.41 -13.53 -3.26
CA SER A 447 -6.06 -12.26 -2.97
C SER A 447 -6.45 -11.55 -4.25
N TYR A 448 -7.65 -10.98 -4.26
CA TYR A 448 -8.15 -10.22 -5.39
C TYR A 448 -8.22 -8.73 -5.05
N VAL A 449 -7.80 -7.90 -6.00
CA VAL A 449 -7.80 -6.44 -5.87
C VAL A 449 -8.96 -5.89 -6.69
N LEU A 450 -9.98 -5.38 -6.02
CA LEU A 450 -11.15 -4.79 -6.64
C LEU A 450 -11.01 -3.25 -6.60
N LYS A 451 -11.02 -2.61 -7.76
CA LYS A 451 -10.84 -1.15 -7.87
C LYS A 451 -12.13 -0.49 -8.38
N MET A 452 -12.59 0.55 -7.67
CA MET A 452 -13.63 1.45 -8.17
C MET A 452 -12.94 2.63 -8.85
N ALA A 453 -13.14 2.76 -10.16
CA ALA A 453 -12.50 3.79 -10.95
C ALA A 453 -12.92 5.19 -10.48
N CYS A 454 -12.01 6.16 -10.64
CA CYS A 454 -12.36 7.56 -10.54
C CYS A 454 -13.26 7.93 -11.72
N LYS A 455 -14.27 8.76 -11.51
CA LYS A 455 -15.11 9.30 -12.58
C LYS A 455 -14.29 10.22 -13.47
N THR A 456 -14.54 10.19 -14.77
CA THR A 456 -13.88 11.13 -15.68
C THR A 456 -14.57 12.49 -15.62
N ARG A 457 -13.83 13.56 -15.92
CA ARG A 457 -14.36 14.94 -15.93
C ARG A 457 -15.56 15.15 -16.87
N GLU A 458 -15.70 14.36 -17.92
CA GLU A 458 -16.86 14.45 -18.82
C GLU A 458 -18.16 14.02 -18.13
N ASP A 459 -18.06 13.09 -17.18
CA ASP A 459 -19.22 12.54 -16.46
C ASP A 459 -19.75 13.50 -15.39
N THR A 460 -18.86 14.31 -14.80
CA THR A 460 -19.23 15.25 -13.72
C THR A 460 -19.99 16.47 -14.22
N ASN A 461 -19.63 17.02 -15.40
CA ASN A 461 -20.31 18.20 -15.95
C ASN A 461 -21.76 17.93 -16.38
N ARG A 462 -22.09 16.70 -16.83
CA ARG A 462 -23.47 16.35 -17.22
C ARG A 462 -24.46 16.35 -16.06
N GLY A 463 -23.99 16.16 -14.82
CA GLY A 463 -24.84 16.20 -13.64
C GLY A 463 -25.15 17.61 -13.14
N ALA A 464 -24.23 18.56 -13.34
CA ALA A 464 -24.38 19.93 -12.85
C ALA A 464 -25.37 20.78 -13.68
N ASP A 465 -25.50 20.50 -14.98
CA ASP A 465 -26.47 21.20 -15.85
C ASP A 465 -27.91 20.63 -15.74
N ALA A 466 -28.08 19.51 -15.04
CA ALA A 466 -29.37 18.81 -14.87
C ALA A 466 -30.09 19.12 -13.54
N VAL A 467 -29.48 19.93 -12.67
CA VAL A 467 -30.03 20.40 -11.38
C VAL A 467 -30.19 21.91 -11.44
#